data_AF-A0A2S6YYY6-F1
#
_entry.id   AF-A0A2S6YYY6-F1
#
_cell.length_a   1.000
_cell.length_b   1.000
_cell.length_c   1.000
_cell.angle_alpha   90.00
_cell.angle_beta   90.00
_cell.angle_gamma   90.00
#
_symmetry.space_group_name_H-M   'P 1'
#
loop_
_entity.id
_entity.type
_entity.pdbx_description
1 polymer ?
#
loop_
_entity_poly.entity_id
_entity_poly.type
_entity_poly.pdbx_seq_one_letter_code
_entity_poly.pdbx_strand_id
1 'polypeptide(L)' 'VVGIASNGGGKQALETVQRLLRELCAPPHGLTPAQVVGIASHDGGKQALETVHRLLPVLCDPLYGLTPAQ' A
#
# COMPACT_ATOMS: atom_id res chain seq x y z
N VAL A 1 -11.23 7.10 1.91
CA VAL A 1 -10.64 7.88 3.02
C VAL A 1 -11.34 7.65 4.35
N VAL A 2 -12.68 7.52 4.37
CA VAL A 2 -13.47 7.30 5.61
C VAL A 2 -13.13 5.98 6.34
N GLY A 3 -12.75 4.90 5.63
CA GLY A 3 -12.34 3.63 6.27
C GLY A 3 -10.99 3.70 7.00
N ILE A 4 -9.98 4.34 6.41
CA ILE A 4 -8.60 4.44 6.94
C ILE A 4 -8.56 5.13 8.31
N ALA A 5 -9.39 6.18 8.50
CA ALA A 5 -9.42 6.96 9.73
C ALA A 5 -10.23 6.30 10.87
N SER A 6 -11.02 5.27 10.55
CA SER A 6 -11.97 4.66 11.49
C SER A 6 -11.33 3.60 12.39
N ASN A 7 -10.09 3.20 12.12
CA ASN A 7 -9.38 2.20 12.92
C ASN A 7 -8.41 2.85 13.91
N GLY A 8 -8.19 2.23 15.08
CA GLY A 8 -7.26 2.71 16.11
C GLY A 8 -5.84 2.90 15.53
N GLY A 9 -5.49 4.13 15.16
CA GLY A 9 -4.27 4.46 14.41
C GLY A 9 -4.47 5.09 13.03
N GLY A 10 -5.70 5.49 12.67
CA GLY A 10 -6.04 6.00 11.35
C GLY A 10 -5.23 7.22 10.86
N LYS A 11 -4.74 8.07 11.78
CA LYS A 11 -3.77 9.13 11.45
C LYS A 11 -2.47 8.53 10.89
N GLN A 12 -1.92 7.52 11.55
CA GLN A 12 -0.70 6.85 11.12
C GLN A 12 -0.90 6.13 9.79
N ALA A 13 -2.05 5.47 9.61
CA ALA A 13 -2.38 4.81 8.34
C ALA A 13 -2.46 5.83 7.20
N LEU A 14 -3.05 7.00 7.43
CA LEU A 14 -3.18 8.06 6.41
C LEU A 14 -1.83 8.72 6.08
N GLU A 15 -0.96 8.95 7.08
CA GLU A 15 0.42 9.42 6.85
C GLU A 15 1.25 8.39 6.05
N THR A 16 1.13 7.10 6.40
CA THR A 16 1.80 6.02 5.68
C THR A 16 1.28 5.88 4.24
N VAL A 17 -0.04 5.97 4.01
CA VAL A 17 -0.62 6.04 2.67
C VAL A 17 -0.02 7.21 1.91
N GLN A 18 0.00 8.41 2.48
CA GLN A 18 0.44 9.61 1.76
C GLN A 18 1.93 9.55 1.39
N ARG A 19 2.75 8.95 2.27
CA ARG A 19 4.18 8.74 2.03
C ARG A 19 4.43 7.65 0.99
N LEU A 20 3.82 6.47 1.16
CA LEU A 20 4.06 5.32 0.30
C LEU A 20 3.31 5.39 -1.02
N LEU A 21 2.19 6.11 -1.14
CA LEU A 21 1.43 6.22 -2.39
C LEU A 21 2.28 6.80 -3.51
N ARG A 22 3.19 7.73 -3.21
CA ARG A 22 4.13 8.27 -4.20
C ARG A 22 5.15 7.22 -4.68
N GLU A 23 5.68 6.41 -3.77
CA GLU A 23 6.63 5.34 -4.09
C GLU A 23 5.94 4.16 -4.81
N LEU A 24 4.75 3.76 -4.35
CA LEU A 24 3.95 2.65 -4.89
C LEU A 24 3.25 3.00 -6.22
N CYS A 25 2.93 4.26 -6.50
CA CYS A 25 2.47 4.68 -7.83
C CYS A 25 3.61 4.80 -8.85
N ALA A 26 4.86 4.96 -8.39
CA ALA A 26 5.98 5.11 -9.31
C ALA A 26 6.36 3.75 -9.94
N PRO A 27 6.76 3.71 -11.21
CA PRO A 27 7.34 2.51 -11.82
C PRO A 27 8.52 2.00 -10.99
N PRO A 28 8.69 0.68 -10.79
CA PRO A 28 7.98 -0.44 -11.42
C PRO A 28 6.62 -0.83 -10.80
N HIS A 29 6.27 -0.23 -9.67
CA HIS A 29 5.21 -0.69 -8.77
C HIS A 29 3.80 -0.48 -9.30
N GLY A 30 3.52 0.55 -10.10
CA GLY A 30 2.26 0.72 -10.85
C GLY A 30 0.94 0.57 -10.06
N LEU A 31 0.95 0.67 -8.74
CA LEU A 31 -0.23 0.46 -7.90
C LEU A 31 -1.19 1.63 -8.05
N THR A 32 -2.49 1.33 -8.10
CA THR A 32 -3.50 2.38 -8.09
C THR A 32 -3.75 2.89 -6.67
N PRO A 33 -4.02 4.20 -6.50
CA PRO A 33 -4.40 4.78 -5.21
C PRO A 33 -5.54 4.02 -4.50
N ALA A 34 -6.47 3.46 -5.27
CA ALA A 34 -7.58 2.66 -4.76
C ALA A 34 -7.11 1.38 -4.05
N GLN A 35 -6.09 0.70 -4.57
CA GLN A 35 -5.51 -0.49 -3.94
C GLN A 35 -4.80 -0.14 -2.63
N VAL A 36 -3.99 0.93 -2.64
CA VAL A 36 -3.31 1.45 -1.45
C VAL A 36 -4.32 1.82 -0.36
N VAL A 37 -5.42 2.48 -0.73
CA VAL A 37 -6.52 2.82 0.17
C VAL A 37 -7.25 1.58 0.68
N GLY A 38 -7.44 0.55 -0.16
CA GLY A 38 -8.04 -0.73 0.24
C GLY A 38 -7.20 -1.46 1.29
N ILE A 39 -5.89 -1.53 1.09
CA ILE A 39 -4.93 -2.13 2.03
C ILE A 39 -4.91 -1.36 3.36
N ALA A 40 -4.93 -0.03 3.30
CA ALA A 40 -4.92 0.83 4.48
C ALA A 40 -6.27 0.89 5.22
N SER A 41 -7.35 0.39 4.61
CA SER A 41 -8.70 0.40 5.20
C SER A 41 -8.97 -0.81 6.11
N HIS A 42 -7.99 -1.68 6.34
CA HIS A 42 -8.06 -2.77 7.32
C HIS A 42 -7.44 -2.39 8.68
N ASP A 43 -7.82 -3.15 9.71
CA ASP A 43 -7.17 -3.08 11.02
C ASP A 43 -5.63 -3.21 10.89
N GLY A 44 -4.90 -2.20 11.37
CA GLY A 44 -3.45 -2.15 11.21
C GLY A 44 -2.97 -1.75 9.81
N GLY A 45 -3.72 -0.95 9.07
CA GLY A 45 -3.39 -0.50 7.70
C GLY A 45 -1.96 0.02 7.48
N LYS A 46 -1.31 0.60 8.49
CA LYS A 46 0.13 0.93 8.46
C LYS A 46 1.00 -0.30 8.21
N GLN A 47 0.78 -1.36 8.99
CA GLN A 47 1.55 -2.60 8.93
C GLN A 47 1.30 -3.34 7.61
N ALA A 48 0.05 -3.32 7.13
CA ALA A 48 -0.28 -3.88 5.82
C ALA A 48 0.46 -3.16 4.69
N LEU A 49 0.49 -1.82 4.71
CA LEU A 49 1.24 -1.03 3.74
C LEU A 49 2.77 -1.21 3.83
N GLU A 50 3.34 -1.31 5.04
CA GLU A 50 4.78 -1.59 5.19
C GLU A 50 5.15 -2.97 4.66
N THR A 51 4.31 -3.98 4.89
CA THR A 51 4.49 -5.32 4.34
C THR A 51 4.40 -5.32 2.82
N VAL A 52 3.40 -4.65 2.26
CA VAL A 52 3.24 -4.51 0.81
C VAL A 52 4.44 -3.79 0.21
N HIS A 53 4.93 -2.70 0.82
CA HIS A 53 6.12 -2.00 0.34
C HIS A 53 7.41 -2.84 0.44
N ARG A 54 7.54 -3.68 1.47
CA ARG A 54 8.70 -4.59 1.62
C ARG A 54 8.63 -5.78 0.65
N LEU A 55 7.45 -6.31 0.40
CA LEU A 55 7.24 -7.47 -0.48
C LEU A 55 7.11 -7.09 -1.95
N LEU A 56 6.59 -5.90 -2.29
CA LEU A 56 6.45 -5.47 -3.68
C LEU A 56 7.74 -5.55 -4.49
N PRO A 57 8.90 -5.05 -4.01
CA PRO A 57 10.13 -5.13 -4.78
C PRO A 57 10.58 -6.58 -5.01
N VAL A 58 10.19 -7.53 -4.15
CA VAL A 58 10.48 -8.97 -4.33
C VAL A 58 9.48 -9.61 -5.31
N LEU A 59 8.20 -9.23 -5.24
CA LEU A 59 7.13 -9.78 -6.10
C LEU A 59 7.08 -9.15 -7.49
N CYS A 60 7.49 -7.89 -7.61
CA CYS A 60 7.59 -7.11 -8.84
C CYS A 60 8.99 -7.23 -9.47
N ASP A 61 9.88 -8.02 -8.87
CA ASP A 61 11.13 -8.40 -9.49
C ASP A 61 10.81 -9.12 -10.83
N PRO A 62 11.54 -8.84 -11.92
CA PRO A 62 11.30 -9.44 -13.23
C PRO A 62 11.30 -10.97 -13.22
N LEU A 63 11.79 -11.61 -12.15
CA LEU A 63 11.72 -13.05 -11.92
C LEU A 63 10.32 -13.58 -11.59
N TYR A 64 9.41 -12.77 -11.02
CA TYR A 64 8.09 -13.22 -10.59
C TYR A 64 6.93 -12.73 -11.46
N GLY A 65 7.11 -11.64 -12.23
CA GLY A 65 6.15 -11.19 -13.24
C GLY A 65 4.73 -10.89 -12.72
N LEU A 66 4.57 -10.78 -11.39
CA LEU A 66 3.28 -10.53 -10.76
C LEU A 66 2.95 -9.05 -10.89
N THR A 67 1.92 -8.76 -11.68
CA THR A 67 1.35 -7.42 -11.71
C THR A 67 0.68 -7.12 -10.37
N PRO A 68 0.91 -5.93 -9.77
CA PRO A 68 0.36 -5.54 -8.46
C PRO A 68 -1.17 -5.46 -8.40
N ALA A 69 -1.85 -5.68 -9.51
CA ALA A 69 -3.31 -5.71 -9.65
C ALA A 69 -3.94 -7.09 -9.37
N GLN A 70 -3.14 -8.12 -9.07
CA GLN A 70 -3.58 -9.50 -8.90
C GLN A 70 -4.02 -9.85 -7.47
#